data_AF-A0A1X6YF62-F1
#
_entry.id   AF-A0A1X6YF62-F1
#
_cell.length_a   1.000
_cell.length_b   1.000
_cell.length_c   1.000
_cell.angle_alpha   90.00
_cell.angle_beta   90.00
_cell.angle_gamma   90.00
#
_symmetry.space_group_name_H-M   'P 1'
#
loop_
_entity.id
_entity.type
_entity.pdbx_description
1 polymer ?
#
loop_
_entity_poly.entity_id
_entity_poly.type
_entity_poly.pdbx_seq_one_letter_code
_entity_poly.pdbx_strand_id
1 'polypeptide(L)'
;MNDAVKTLLRDVRDALYVDQPYLEIAGRDEAVVVEGTYLLLAKLPAYRDRGPLAEHRIKIEIPADYPATEPRVTMLDESIPKHDSFHCSSAGVCCVTVFETWVVTQKDPSIGAFLEGPLRNFFLSQLLRREGRDWPFDEWGHGIDGWIDAVAELIGCRPRKTEVRNVLERRRDDDPLDMEAGCPCGGRLSAEECCGTPLQDFWMQVSAETAEAWLGRLVDLTPKLSPREVQRRIHRNRPFRRVQ
;
A
#
# COMPACT_ATOMS: atom_id res chain seq x y z
N MET A 1 24.08 -0.14 16.95
CA MET A 1 23.28 0.78 16.10
C MET A 1 24.09 1.30 14.92
N ASN A 2 23.77 0.80 13.72
CA ASN A 2 24.35 1.21 12.44
C ASN A 2 24.03 2.68 12.10
N ASP A 3 24.86 3.33 11.27
CA ASP A 3 24.67 4.70 10.80
C ASP A 3 23.37 4.89 10.03
N ALA A 4 22.89 3.88 9.29
CA ALA A 4 21.56 3.92 8.66
C ALA A 4 20.44 4.16 9.70
N VAL A 5 20.47 3.40 10.81
CA VAL A 5 19.50 3.56 11.90
C VAL A 5 19.65 4.92 12.60
N LYS A 6 20.88 5.43 12.77
CA LYS A 6 21.08 6.74 13.40
C LYS A 6 20.48 7.87 12.56
N THR A 7 20.67 7.81 11.23
CA THR A 7 20.07 8.77 10.29
C THR A 7 18.55 8.69 10.35
N LEU A 8 17.99 7.49 10.19
CA LEU A 8 16.55 7.28 10.26
C LEU A 8 15.97 7.72 11.61
N LEU A 9 16.67 7.46 12.72
CA LEU A 9 16.26 7.88 14.06
C LEU A 9 16.16 9.41 14.18
N ARG A 10 17.07 10.15 13.55
CA ARG A 10 17.00 11.61 13.48
C ARG A 10 15.80 12.03 12.64
N ASP A 11 15.63 11.46 11.46
CA ASP A 11 14.54 11.84 10.55
C ASP A 11 13.15 11.54 11.15
N VAL A 12 13.00 10.44 11.88
CA VAL A 12 11.79 10.11 12.65
C VAL A 12 11.55 11.10 13.78
N ARG A 13 12.60 11.48 14.52
CA ARG A 13 12.48 12.50 15.56
C ARG A 13 12.03 13.82 14.98
N ASP A 14 12.65 14.27 13.89
CA ASP A 14 12.34 15.54 13.24
C ASP A 14 10.89 15.54 12.71
N ALA A 15 10.43 14.42 12.14
CA ALA A 15 9.07 14.27 11.62
C ALA A 15 7.98 14.25 12.71
N LEU A 16 8.29 13.71 13.89
CA LEU A 16 7.33 13.60 15.01
C LEU A 16 7.48 14.74 16.03
N TYR A 17 8.49 15.58 15.87
CA TYR A 17 8.81 16.64 16.81
C TYR A 17 7.64 17.62 16.96
N VAL A 18 7.44 18.12 18.17
CA VAL A 18 6.34 19.04 18.58
C VAL A 18 4.95 18.40 18.63
N ASP A 19 4.52 17.72 17.57
CA ASP A 19 3.11 17.33 17.41
C ASP A 19 2.76 15.99 18.09
N GLN A 20 3.75 15.14 18.37
CA GLN A 20 3.54 13.81 18.94
C GLN A 20 4.33 13.62 20.26
N PRO A 21 4.05 14.41 21.31
CA PRO A 21 4.83 14.40 22.55
C PRO A 21 4.70 13.11 23.38
N TYR A 22 3.72 12.26 23.08
CA TYR A 22 3.45 11.01 23.80
C TYR A 22 3.96 9.76 23.07
N LEU A 23 4.78 9.94 22.02
CA LEU A 23 5.47 8.85 21.35
C LEU A 23 6.93 8.77 21.81
N GLU A 24 7.31 7.60 22.31
CA GLU A 24 8.68 7.26 22.60
C GLU A 24 9.36 6.73 21.34
N ILE A 25 10.59 7.17 21.08
CA ILE A 25 11.35 6.81 19.88
C ILE A 25 12.67 6.17 20.29
N ALA A 26 12.89 4.92 19.88
CA ALA A 26 14.08 4.14 20.19
C ALA A 26 14.72 3.53 18.93
N GLY A 27 16.04 3.68 18.80
CA GLY A 27 16.81 2.93 17.81
C GLY A 27 17.11 1.50 18.28
N ARG A 28 16.88 0.52 17.43
CA ARG A 28 17.27 -0.89 17.57
C ARG A 28 18.27 -1.24 16.46
N ASP A 29 18.87 -2.43 16.47
CA ASP A 29 19.96 -2.72 15.54
C ASP A 29 19.56 -2.66 14.06
N GLU A 30 18.31 -3.01 13.72
CA GLU A 30 17.79 -3.07 12.34
C GLU A 30 16.56 -2.19 12.09
N ALA A 31 16.13 -1.39 13.07
CA ALA A 31 14.91 -0.58 12.96
C ALA A 31 14.89 0.60 13.92
N VAL A 32 14.06 1.60 13.62
CA VAL A 32 13.58 2.59 14.59
C VAL A 32 12.19 2.16 15.05
N VAL A 33 11.98 2.12 16.37
CA VAL A 33 10.70 1.80 16.97
C VAL A 33 10.11 3.06 17.58
N VAL A 34 8.87 3.36 17.19
CA VAL A 34 8.05 4.42 17.77
C VAL A 34 6.89 3.77 18.51
N GLU A 35 6.69 4.09 19.79
CA GLU A 35 5.64 3.49 20.60
C GLU A 35 5.01 4.51 21.55
N GLY A 36 3.69 4.49 21.69
CA GLY A 36 3.00 5.37 22.65
C GLY A 36 1.62 5.78 22.16
N THR A 37 1.17 6.96 22.58
CA THR A 37 -0.11 7.53 22.15
C THR A 37 0.10 8.45 20.97
N TYR A 38 -0.42 8.05 19.81
CA TYR A 38 -0.51 8.89 18.61
C TYR A 38 -1.73 9.81 18.71
N LEU A 39 -1.49 11.10 18.48
CA LEU A 39 -2.50 12.14 18.46
C LEU A 39 -2.89 12.46 17.01
N LEU A 40 -4.14 12.20 16.64
CA LEU A 40 -4.63 12.60 15.33
C LEU A 40 -5.05 14.08 15.38
N LEU A 41 -4.13 14.97 14.99
CA LEU A 41 -4.36 16.42 15.05
C LEU A 41 -5.06 16.96 13.79
N ALA A 42 -5.86 18.01 13.98
CA ALA A 42 -6.42 18.79 12.89
C ALA A 42 -5.33 19.72 12.28
N LYS A 43 -5.14 19.66 10.96
CA LYS A 43 -4.15 20.52 10.27
C LYS A 43 -4.63 21.94 10.02
N LEU A 44 -5.95 22.12 9.88
CA LEU A 44 -6.57 23.40 9.60
C LEU A 44 -6.40 24.37 10.78
N PRO A 45 -5.84 25.59 10.58
CA PRO A 45 -5.56 26.53 11.66
C PRO A 45 -6.75 26.80 12.59
N ALA A 46 -7.96 26.89 12.02
CA ALA A 46 -9.19 27.14 12.78
C ALA A 46 -9.56 26.06 13.81
N TYR A 47 -8.91 24.90 13.77
CA TYR A 47 -9.20 23.75 14.62
C TYR A 47 -8.02 23.29 15.49
N ARG A 48 -6.86 23.97 15.42
CA ARG A 48 -5.66 23.57 16.16
C ARG A 48 -5.84 23.59 17.68
N ASP A 49 -6.62 24.55 18.19
CA ASP A 49 -6.83 24.71 19.64
C ASP A 49 -7.89 23.77 20.21
N ARG A 50 -8.50 22.89 19.40
CA ARG A 50 -9.55 21.96 19.84
C ARG A 50 -9.03 20.65 20.43
N GLY A 51 -7.71 20.48 20.49
CA GLY A 51 -7.09 19.22 20.86
C GLY A 51 -7.15 18.17 19.74
N PRO A 52 -6.77 16.92 20.05
CA PRO A 52 -6.76 15.84 19.07
C PRO A 52 -8.18 15.47 18.63
N LEU A 53 -8.33 15.12 17.35
CA LEU A 53 -9.54 14.52 16.80
C LEU A 53 -9.77 13.11 17.36
N ALA A 54 -8.67 12.39 17.59
CA ALA A 54 -8.65 11.08 18.23
C ALA A 54 -7.25 10.76 18.78
N GLU A 55 -7.20 9.77 19.66
CA GLU A 55 -5.98 9.25 20.27
C GLU A 55 -5.93 7.75 20.09
N HIS A 56 -4.75 7.23 19.74
CA HIS A 56 -4.55 5.81 19.46
C HIS A 56 -3.24 5.34 20.07
N ARG A 57 -3.25 4.27 20.86
CA ARG A 57 -2.00 3.63 21.30
C ARG A 57 -1.47 2.75 20.19
N ILE A 58 -0.28 3.05 19.68
CA ILE A 58 0.31 2.39 18.53
C ILE A 58 1.78 2.07 18.74
N LYS A 59 2.26 1.09 17.96
CA LYS A 59 3.67 0.82 17.72
C LYS A 59 3.94 0.89 16.22
N ILE A 60 4.99 1.60 15.84
CA ILE A 60 5.51 1.66 14.47
C ILE A 60 6.92 1.09 14.49
N GLU A 61 7.16 0.04 13.70
CA GLU A 61 8.48 -0.54 13.48
C GLU A 61 8.94 -0.11 12.08
N ILE A 62 9.93 0.78 12.02
CA ILE A 62 10.43 1.38 10.79
C ILE A 62 11.78 0.73 10.46
N PRO A 63 11.84 -0.11 9.41
CA PRO A 63 13.07 -0.81 9.02
C PRO A 63 14.21 0.14 8.68
N ALA A 64 15.45 -0.27 8.96
CA ALA A 64 16.65 0.55 8.69
C ALA A 64 16.89 0.85 7.20
N ASP A 65 16.29 0.07 6.31
CA ASP A 65 16.34 0.22 4.86
C ASP A 65 15.16 1.03 4.29
N TYR A 66 14.31 1.64 5.14
CA TYR A 66 13.25 2.54 4.70
C TYR A 66 13.80 3.60 3.72
N PRO A 67 13.13 3.87 2.57
CA PRO A 67 11.79 3.42 2.18
C PRO A 67 11.72 2.09 1.40
N ALA A 68 12.77 1.26 1.39
CA ALA A 68 12.73 -0.01 0.66
C ALA A 68 11.75 -1.03 1.30
N THR A 69 11.62 -1.01 2.62
CA THR A 69 10.69 -1.87 3.37
C THR A 69 9.64 -1.03 4.11
N GLU A 70 8.37 -1.46 4.01
CA GLU A 70 7.21 -0.80 4.64
C GLU A 70 7.33 -0.74 6.17
N PRO A 71 7.01 0.40 6.81
CA PRO A 71 6.84 0.49 8.26
C PRO A 71 5.66 -0.37 8.75
N ARG A 72 5.89 -1.17 9.78
CA ARG A 72 4.84 -1.99 10.39
C ARG A 72 4.11 -1.22 11.49
N VAL A 73 2.82 -0.96 11.31
CA VAL A 73 1.96 -0.28 12.29
C VAL A 73 1.10 -1.29 13.03
N THR A 74 1.11 -1.24 14.36
CA THR A 74 0.33 -2.15 15.22
C THR A 74 -0.45 -1.36 16.25
N MET A 75 -1.76 -1.60 16.34
CA MET A 75 -2.63 -1.11 17.41
C MET A 75 -2.31 -1.82 18.73
N LEU A 76 -2.09 -1.04 19.78
CA LEU A 76 -1.83 -1.51 21.14
C LEU A 76 -3.06 -1.40 22.06
N ASP A 77 -4.13 -0.78 21.58
CA ASP A 77 -5.41 -0.67 22.27
C ASP A 77 -6.58 -1.16 21.38
N GLU A 78 -7.81 -0.88 21.81
CA GLU A 78 -9.06 -1.22 21.13
C GLU A 78 -9.79 0.03 20.59
N SER A 79 -9.07 1.13 20.36
CA SER A 79 -9.64 2.38 19.84
C SER A 79 -10.16 2.26 18.40
N ILE A 80 -9.71 1.24 17.68
CA ILE A 80 -10.15 0.80 16.35
C ILE A 80 -10.48 -0.70 16.39
N PRO A 81 -11.57 -1.16 15.76
CA PRO A 81 -11.88 -2.59 15.68
C PRO A 81 -10.82 -3.39 14.92
N LYS A 82 -10.43 -4.54 15.47
CA LYS A 82 -9.39 -5.43 14.93
C LYS A 82 -9.96 -6.48 13.95
N HIS A 83 -10.51 -6.01 12.84
CA HIS A 83 -10.87 -6.86 11.71
C HIS A 83 -10.73 -6.16 10.35
N ASP A 84 -10.78 -6.98 9.30
CA ASP A 84 -10.51 -6.63 7.91
C ASP A 84 -11.21 -5.35 7.41
N SER A 85 -12.50 -5.14 7.75
CA SER A 85 -13.25 -3.93 7.33
C SER A 85 -12.75 -2.61 7.92
N PHE A 86 -11.84 -2.64 8.90
CA PHE A 86 -11.12 -1.49 9.45
C PHE A 86 -9.62 -1.56 9.11
N HIS A 87 -9.22 -2.41 8.15
CA HIS A 87 -7.83 -2.59 7.74
C HIS A 87 -6.89 -2.87 8.93
N CYS A 88 -7.40 -3.59 9.93
CA CYS A 88 -6.67 -3.96 11.12
C CYS A 88 -6.86 -5.45 11.37
N SER A 89 -5.80 -6.22 11.30
CA SER A 89 -5.86 -7.66 11.58
C SER A 89 -6.29 -7.94 13.03
N SER A 90 -6.71 -9.17 13.31
CA SER A 90 -7.00 -9.63 14.68
C SER A 90 -5.81 -9.50 15.64
N ALA A 91 -4.58 -9.47 15.12
CA ALA A 91 -3.36 -9.22 15.88
C ALA A 91 -3.04 -7.71 16.08
N GLY A 92 -3.90 -6.81 15.58
CA GLY A 92 -3.72 -5.36 15.67
C GLY A 92 -2.85 -4.75 14.58
N VAL A 93 -2.30 -5.54 13.66
CA VAL A 93 -1.46 -5.04 12.55
C VAL A 93 -2.34 -4.31 11.54
N CYS A 94 -2.00 -3.06 11.23
CA CYS A 94 -2.73 -2.22 10.29
C CYS A 94 -2.20 -2.34 8.87
N CYS A 95 -3.11 -2.48 7.91
CA CYS A 95 -2.83 -2.30 6.48
C CYS A 95 -3.05 -0.83 6.15
N VAL A 96 -1.99 -0.02 6.21
CA VAL A 96 -2.08 1.45 6.13
C VAL A 96 -2.33 1.92 4.70
N THR A 97 -1.64 1.33 3.73
CA THR A 97 -1.74 1.64 2.30
C THR A 97 -1.17 0.48 1.47
N VAL A 98 -1.18 0.57 0.14
CA VAL A 98 -0.32 -0.27 -0.71
C VAL A 98 1.02 0.44 -0.84
N PHE A 99 1.96 0.08 0.02
CA PHE A 99 3.20 0.83 0.21
C PHE A 99 4.03 0.93 -1.07
N GLU A 100 4.09 -0.13 -1.87
CA GLU A 100 4.87 -0.14 -3.09
C GLU A 100 4.40 0.91 -4.10
N THR A 101 3.09 1.05 -4.31
CA THR A 101 2.54 2.06 -5.22
C THR A 101 2.70 3.47 -4.64
N TRP A 102 2.57 3.63 -3.32
CA TRP A 102 2.82 4.91 -2.66
C TRP A 102 4.27 5.38 -2.82
N VAL A 103 5.26 4.51 -2.63
CA VAL A 103 6.68 4.88 -2.74
C VAL A 103 7.04 5.37 -4.15
N VAL A 104 6.56 4.70 -5.20
CA VAL A 104 6.91 5.08 -6.59
C VAL A 104 6.18 6.31 -7.10
N THR A 105 4.99 6.58 -6.58
CA THR A 105 4.20 7.76 -6.97
C THR A 105 4.56 9.00 -6.16
N GLN A 106 5.19 8.82 -5.00
CA GLN A 106 5.55 9.92 -4.13
C GLN A 106 6.85 10.59 -4.57
N LYS A 107 6.83 11.92 -4.70
CA LYS A 107 8.01 12.72 -5.05
C LYS A 107 9.12 12.66 -3.99
N ASP A 108 8.72 12.60 -2.73
CA ASP A 108 9.61 12.41 -1.57
C ASP A 108 9.03 11.34 -0.65
N PRO A 109 9.42 10.06 -0.79
CA PRO A 109 8.96 8.97 0.07
C PRO A 109 9.66 8.97 1.44
N SER A 110 9.97 10.15 2.00
CA SER A 110 10.56 10.28 3.34
C SER A 110 9.62 9.75 4.42
N ILE A 111 10.18 9.39 5.58
CA ILE A 111 9.38 8.88 6.70
C ILE A 111 8.39 9.94 7.20
N GLY A 112 8.75 11.22 7.13
CA GLY A 112 7.83 12.33 7.41
C GLY A 112 6.64 12.34 6.45
N ALA A 113 6.86 12.11 5.15
CA ALA A 113 5.77 12.02 4.17
C ALA A 113 4.85 10.82 4.44
N PHE A 114 5.39 9.67 4.86
CA PHE A 114 4.59 8.51 5.26
C PHE A 114 3.70 8.81 6.48
N LEU A 115 4.29 9.42 7.51
CA LEU A 115 3.60 9.77 8.75
C LEU A 115 2.48 10.79 8.52
N GLU A 116 2.74 11.80 7.67
CA GLU A 116 1.81 12.90 7.40
C GLU A 116 0.76 12.61 6.33
N GLY A 117 1.02 11.60 5.49
CA GLY A 117 0.15 11.10 4.43
C GLY A 117 -0.50 9.77 4.83
N PRO A 118 -0.01 8.61 4.35
CA PRO A 118 -0.61 7.29 4.60
C PRO A 118 -1.04 7.01 6.04
N LEU A 119 -0.15 7.18 7.02
CA LEU A 119 -0.47 6.88 8.42
C LEU A 119 -1.62 7.75 8.93
N ARG A 120 -1.53 9.06 8.69
CA ARG A 120 -2.55 10.02 9.12
C ARG A 120 -3.88 9.79 8.40
N ASN A 121 -3.83 9.51 7.09
CA ASN A 121 -5.01 9.24 6.27
C ASN A 121 -5.71 7.98 6.74
N PHE A 122 -4.97 6.92 7.08
CA PHE A 122 -5.51 5.72 7.70
C PHE A 122 -6.33 6.09 8.94
N PHE A 123 -5.77 6.79 9.93
CA PHE A 123 -6.51 7.15 11.16
C PHE A 123 -7.70 8.09 10.92
N LEU A 124 -7.62 9.00 9.95
CA LEU A 124 -8.78 9.80 9.55
C LEU A 124 -9.90 8.92 8.98
N SER A 125 -9.57 7.96 8.12
CA SER A 125 -10.55 7.04 7.55
C SER A 125 -11.23 6.21 8.63
N GLN A 126 -10.51 5.82 9.68
CA GLN A 126 -11.08 5.10 10.81
C GLN A 126 -12.21 5.87 11.50
N LEU A 127 -12.10 7.20 11.61
CA LEU A 127 -13.16 8.03 12.19
C LEU A 127 -14.44 7.96 11.36
N LEU A 128 -14.32 8.09 10.04
CA LEU A 128 -15.48 8.03 9.14
C LEU A 128 -16.07 6.62 9.07
N ARG A 129 -15.22 5.60 9.02
CA ARG A 129 -15.64 4.20 8.96
C ARG A 129 -16.43 3.80 10.21
N ARG A 130 -16.04 4.28 11.39
CA ARG A 130 -16.78 4.07 12.64
C ARG A 130 -18.17 4.70 12.64
N GLU A 131 -18.37 5.76 11.85
CA GLU A 131 -19.68 6.37 11.61
C GLU A 131 -20.50 5.65 10.52
N GLY A 132 -19.98 4.55 9.96
CA GLY A 132 -20.62 3.82 8.87
C GLY A 132 -20.48 4.51 7.51
N ARG A 133 -19.54 5.45 7.38
CA ARG A 133 -19.26 6.16 6.13
C ARG A 133 -18.17 5.43 5.33
N ASP A 134 -18.11 5.76 4.04
CA ASP A 134 -17.08 5.27 3.14
C ASP A 134 -15.71 5.86 3.49
N TRP A 135 -14.64 5.17 3.06
CA TRP A 135 -13.29 5.65 3.24
C TRP A 135 -13.08 6.92 2.38
N PRO A 136 -12.55 8.00 2.97
CA PRO A 136 -12.33 9.26 2.25
C PRO A 136 -11.06 9.25 1.39
N PHE A 137 -10.21 8.24 1.57
CA PHE A 137 -8.96 8.01 0.85
C PHE A 137 -8.98 6.58 0.30
N ASP A 138 -7.81 6.04 -0.02
CA ASP A 138 -7.66 4.73 -0.64
C ASP A 138 -8.30 3.58 0.19
N GLU A 139 -9.22 2.83 -0.42
CA GLU A 139 -9.81 1.60 0.11
C GLU A 139 -9.68 0.48 -0.94
N TRP A 140 -8.53 -0.18 -0.95
CA TRP A 140 -8.30 -1.37 -1.76
C TRP A 140 -8.66 -2.64 -1.00
N GLY A 141 -8.82 -3.76 -1.70
CA GLY A 141 -9.01 -5.06 -1.07
C GLY A 141 -7.85 -5.50 -0.16
N HIS A 142 -7.96 -6.67 0.45
CA HIS A 142 -6.88 -7.21 1.27
C HIS A 142 -5.92 -8.09 0.47
N GLY A 143 -4.66 -8.11 0.90
CA GLY A 143 -3.63 -8.98 0.34
C GLY A 143 -3.43 -8.75 -1.17
N ILE A 144 -3.46 -9.84 -1.94
CA ILE A 144 -3.17 -9.77 -3.37
C ILE A 144 -4.20 -8.99 -4.17
N ASP A 145 -5.47 -9.03 -3.77
CA ASP A 145 -6.53 -8.37 -4.52
C ASP A 145 -6.36 -6.86 -4.42
N GLY A 146 -6.13 -6.32 -3.22
CA GLY A 146 -5.85 -4.89 -3.05
C GLY A 146 -4.56 -4.42 -3.69
N TRP A 147 -3.52 -5.27 -3.70
CA TRP A 147 -2.30 -4.96 -4.42
C TRP A 147 -2.53 -4.88 -5.93
N ILE A 148 -3.31 -5.81 -6.50
CA ILE A 148 -3.71 -5.77 -7.92
C ILE A 148 -4.53 -4.51 -8.21
N ASP A 149 -5.46 -4.15 -7.34
CA ASP A 149 -6.29 -2.96 -7.49
C ASP A 149 -5.42 -1.69 -7.59
N ALA A 150 -4.52 -1.50 -6.63
CA ALA A 150 -3.64 -0.33 -6.58
C ALA A 150 -2.66 -0.24 -7.77
N VAL A 151 -2.07 -1.37 -8.18
CA VAL A 151 -1.15 -1.39 -9.32
C VAL A 151 -1.91 -1.20 -10.63
N ALA A 152 -3.11 -1.77 -10.77
CA ALA A 152 -3.93 -1.56 -11.96
C ALA A 152 -4.40 -0.10 -12.09
N GLU A 153 -4.73 0.54 -10.97
CA GLU A 153 -5.04 1.97 -10.91
C GLU A 153 -3.85 2.82 -11.36
N LEU A 154 -2.65 2.53 -10.85
CA LEU A 154 -1.41 3.19 -11.28
C LEU A 154 -1.14 3.04 -12.79
N ILE A 155 -1.42 1.86 -13.34
CA ILE A 155 -1.25 1.55 -14.77
C ILE A 155 -2.37 2.14 -15.64
N GLY A 156 -3.55 2.41 -15.06
CA GLY A 156 -4.77 2.74 -15.81
C GLY A 156 -5.39 1.55 -16.53
N CYS A 157 -5.20 0.32 -16.04
CA CYS A 157 -5.81 -0.89 -16.60
C CYS A 157 -6.89 -1.48 -15.69
N ARG A 158 -7.53 -2.59 -16.10
CA ARG A 158 -8.51 -3.25 -15.24
C ARG A 158 -7.78 -3.99 -14.12
N PRO A 159 -8.37 -4.09 -12.92
CA PRO A 159 -7.80 -4.83 -11.79
C PRO A 159 -7.88 -6.34 -12.03
N ARG A 160 -7.04 -6.82 -12.96
CA ARG A 160 -6.91 -8.21 -13.33
C ARG A 160 -5.45 -8.59 -13.29
N LYS A 161 -5.17 -9.66 -12.55
CA LYS A 161 -3.84 -10.24 -12.42
C LYS A 161 -3.09 -10.38 -13.75
N THR A 162 -3.79 -10.80 -14.81
CA THR A 162 -3.19 -10.98 -16.14
C THR A 162 -2.80 -9.65 -16.78
N GLU A 163 -3.65 -8.62 -16.68
CA GLU A 163 -3.39 -7.31 -17.28
C GLU A 163 -2.22 -6.62 -16.58
N VAL A 164 -2.22 -6.62 -15.24
CA VAL A 164 -1.11 -6.13 -14.42
C VAL A 164 0.19 -6.88 -14.75
N ARG A 165 0.15 -8.22 -14.79
CA ARG A 165 1.33 -9.04 -15.12
C ARG A 165 1.91 -8.68 -16.48
N ASN A 166 1.09 -8.56 -17.52
CA ASN A 166 1.58 -8.30 -18.87
C ASN A 166 2.35 -6.96 -18.93
N VAL A 167 1.84 -5.93 -18.27
CA VAL A 167 2.50 -4.63 -18.18
C VAL A 167 3.81 -4.72 -17.42
N LEU A 168 3.83 -5.41 -16.28
CA LEU A 168 5.06 -5.59 -15.49
C LEU A 168 6.13 -6.40 -16.24
N GLU A 169 5.74 -7.46 -16.94
CA GLU A 169 6.65 -8.26 -17.77
C GLU A 169 7.28 -7.40 -18.88
N ARG A 170 6.46 -6.62 -19.59
CA ARG A 170 6.94 -5.70 -20.62
C ARG A 170 7.85 -4.62 -20.04
N ARG A 171 7.54 -4.10 -18.85
CA ARG A 171 8.37 -3.08 -18.19
C ARG A 171 9.69 -3.64 -17.69
N ARG A 172 9.71 -4.88 -17.15
CA ARG A 172 10.93 -5.60 -16.74
C ARG A 172 11.89 -5.78 -17.91
N ASP A 173 11.37 -6.11 -19.09
CA ASP A 173 12.17 -6.31 -20.30
C ASP A 173 12.75 -4.99 -20.87
N ASP A 174 12.48 -3.87 -20.19
CA ASP A 174 12.92 -2.50 -20.52
C ASP A 174 12.53 -2.09 -21.94
N ASP A 175 11.43 -2.64 -22.42
CA ASP A 175 10.90 -2.33 -23.74
C ASP A 175 10.35 -0.90 -23.78
N PRO A 176 10.70 -0.09 -24.80
CA PRO A 176 10.12 1.23 -24.98
C PRO A 176 8.60 1.15 -25.12
N LEU A 177 7.90 2.08 -24.45
CA LEU A 177 6.47 2.25 -24.61
C LEU A 177 6.17 3.04 -25.88
N ASP A 178 5.47 2.39 -26.82
CA ASP A 178 4.86 3.03 -27.97
C ASP A 178 3.36 3.19 -27.71
N MET A 179 2.89 4.44 -27.64
CA MET A 179 1.51 4.77 -27.31
C MET A 179 0.53 4.47 -28.46
N GLU A 180 1.01 4.41 -29.70
CA GLU A 180 0.21 4.08 -30.89
C GLU A 180 0.10 2.56 -31.11
N ALA A 181 1.03 1.79 -30.54
CA ALA A 181 1.01 0.34 -30.59
C ALA A 181 -0.08 -0.27 -29.68
N GLY A 182 -0.32 -1.57 -29.83
CA GLY A 182 -1.26 -2.31 -28.99
C GLY A 182 -0.87 -2.25 -27.50
N CYS A 183 -1.87 -2.00 -26.64
CA CYS A 183 -1.60 -1.78 -25.22
C CYS A 183 -0.97 -3.02 -24.54
N PRO A 184 0.13 -2.84 -23.77
CA PRO A 184 0.80 -3.95 -23.10
C PRO A 184 -0.06 -4.66 -22.05
N CYS A 185 -1.16 -4.07 -21.57
CA CYS A 185 -2.10 -4.76 -20.69
C CYS A 185 -2.83 -5.94 -21.38
N GLY A 186 -2.79 -6.00 -22.72
CA GLY A 186 -3.51 -6.99 -23.52
C GLY A 186 -4.90 -6.54 -23.97
N GLY A 187 -5.21 -5.25 -23.79
CA GLY A 187 -6.36 -4.58 -24.40
C GLY A 187 -6.28 -4.63 -25.93
N ARG A 188 -7.44 -4.51 -26.60
CA ARG A 188 -7.53 -4.56 -28.07
C ARG A 188 -7.39 -3.19 -28.74
N LEU A 189 -7.12 -2.15 -27.96
CA LEU A 189 -6.93 -0.77 -28.41
C LEU A 189 -5.44 -0.40 -28.32
N SER A 190 -5.07 0.75 -28.86
CA SER A 190 -3.72 1.29 -28.66
C SER A 190 -3.45 1.57 -27.16
N ALA A 191 -2.18 1.70 -26.77
CA ALA A 191 -1.81 2.08 -25.40
C ALA A 191 -2.47 3.41 -25.00
N GLU A 192 -2.50 4.40 -25.90
CA GLU A 192 -3.16 5.69 -25.71
C GLU A 192 -4.67 5.57 -25.44
N GLU A 193 -5.39 4.80 -26.26
CA GLU A 193 -6.84 4.65 -26.12
C GLU A 193 -7.25 3.71 -24.98
N CYS A 194 -6.36 2.80 -24.57
CA CYS A 194 -6.66 1.77 -23.57
C CYS A 194 -6.36 2.23 -22.15
N CYS A 195 -5.09 2.53 -21.86
CA CYS A 195 -4.61 2.85 -20.51
C CYS A 195 -4.10 4.29 -20.42
N GLY A 196 -3.78 4.91 -21.56
CA GLY A 196 -3.55 6.34 -21.69
C GLY A 196 -2.41 6.89 -20.83
N THR A 197 -2.60 8.12 -20.35
CA THR A 197 -1.62 8.84 -19.54
C THR A 197 -1.14 8.07 -18.31
N PRO A 198 -2.01 7.38 -17.51
CA PRO A 198 -1.53 6.54 -16.41
C PRO A 198 -0.45 5.52 -16.80
N LEU A 199 -0.59 4.86 -17.97
CA LEU A 199 0.42 3.91 -18.45
C LEU A 199 1.75 4.59 -18.80
N GLN A 200 1.68 5.78 -19.39
CA GLN A 200 2.86 6.58 -19.70
C GLN A 200 3.57 7.03 -18.42
N ASP A 201 2.82 7.51 -17.43
CA ASP A 201 3.33 7.91 -16.12
C ASP A 201 3.97 6.72 -15.39
N PHE A 202 3.31 5.56 -15.41
CA PHE A 202 3.86 4.30 -14.90
C PHE A 202 5.22 3.98 -15.54
N TRP A 203 5.36 4.12 -16.87
CA TRP A 203 6.62 3.85 -17.57
C TRP A 203 7.75 4.79 -17.15
N MET A 204 7.43 6.04 -16.80
CA MET A 204 8.40 7.03 -16.33
C MET A 204 8.78 6.84 -14.86
N GLN A 205 7.86 6.36 -14.03
CA GLN A 205 8.04 6.27 -12.57
C GLN A 205 8.61 4.92 -12.12
N VAL A 206 8.24 3.83 -12.80
CA VAL A 206 8.61 2.47 -12.39
C VAL A 206 9.80 2.01 -13.22
N SER A 207 10.88 1.56 -12.55
CA SER A 207 12.05 0.97 -13.23
C SER A 207 11.82 -0.50 -13.60
N ALA A 208 12.67 -1.05 -14.47
CA ALA A 208 12.67 -2.48 -14.78
C ALA A 208 12.89 -3.36 -13.52
N GLU A 209 13.79 -2.92 -12.63
CA GLU A 209 14.09 -3.60 -11.36
C GLU A 209 12.88 -3.59 -10.42
N THR A 210 12.18 -2.46 -10.30
CA THR A 210 10.93 -2.37 -9.52
C THR A 210 9.84 -3.26 -10.11
N ALA A 211 9.70 -3.28 -11.44
CA ALA A 211 8.75 -4.16 -12.11
C ALA A 211 9.07 -5.64 -11.86
N GLU A 212 10.35 -6.03 -11.83
CA GLU A 212 10.78 -7.38 -11.47
C GLU A 212 10.45 -7.74 -10.02
N ALA A 213 10.73 -6.84 -9.07
CA ALA A 213 10.36 -7.03 -7.68
C ALA A 213 8.84 -7.21 -7.51
N TRP A 214 8.04 -6.42 -8.22
CA TRP A 214 6.58 -6.51 -8.22
C TRP A 214 6.05 -7.78 -8.88
N LEU A 215 6.72 -8.32 -9.89
CA LEU A 215 6.42 -9.65 -10.44
C LEU A 215 6.66 -10.75 -9.40
N GLY A 216 7.77 -10.68 -8.66
CA GLY A 216 8.05 -11.57 -7.53
C GLY A 216 6.94 -11.51 -6.48
N ARG A 217 6.55 -10.28 -6.11
CA ARG A 217 5.45 -10.01 -5.17
C ARG A 217 4.12 -10.62 -5.62
N LEU A 218 3.78 -10.46 -6.89
CA LEU A 218 2.56 -11.05 -7.48
C LEU A 218 2.56 -12.58 -7.39
N VAL A 219 3.73 -13.23 -7.48
CA VAL A 219 3.87 -14.68 -7.29
C VAL A 219 3.70 -15.06 -5.81
N ASP A 220 4.38 -14.36 -4.90
CA ASP A 220 4.36 -14.66 -3.47
C ASP A 220 2.98 -14.49 -2.84
N LEU A 221 2.26 -13.45 -3.23
CA LEU A 221 0.91 -13.16 -2.75
C LEU A 221 -0.16 -14.03 -3.42
N THR A 222 0.16 -14.73 -4.52
CA THR A 222 -0.80 -15.64 -5.14
C THR A 222 -0.93 -16.92 -4.29
N PRO A 223 -2.14 -17.22 -3.77
CA PRO A 223 -2.33 -18.44 -3.00
C PRO A 223 -1.98 -19.67 -3.84
N LYS A 224 -1.10 -20.54 -3.32
CA LYS A 224 -0.87 -21.85 -3.90
C LYS A 224 -2.13 -22.68 -3.69
N LEU A 225 -2.97 -22.79 -4.71
CA LEU A 225 -4.15 -23.65 -4.65
C LEU A 225 -3.72 -25.08 -4.35
N SER A 226 -4.35 -25.71 -3.37
CA SER A 226 -4.17 -27.13 -3.14
C SER A 226 -4.66 -27.92 -4.36
N PRO A 227 -4.12 -29.13 -4.63
CA PRO A 227 -4.61 -29.99 -5.71
C PRO A 227 -6.13 -30.20 -5.69
N ARG A 228 -6.74 -30.22 -4.49
CA ARG A 228 -8.20 -30.33 -4.31
C ARG A 228 -8.96 -29.08 -4.78
N GLU A 229 -8.42 -27.89 -4.54
CA GLU A 229 -9.02 -26.63 -5.00
C GLU A 229 -8.87 -26.43 -6.50
N VAL A 230 -7.72 -26.82 -7.06
CA VAL A 230 -7.52 -26.89 -8.51
C VAL A 230 -8.56 -27.80 -9.15
N GLN A 231 -8.73 -29.01 -8.60
CA GLN A 231 -9.71 -29.97 -9.10
C GLN A 231 -11.15 -29.45 -8.97
N ARG A 232 -11.52 -28.81 -7.86
CA ARG A 232 -12.84 -28.16 -7.70
C ARG A 232 -13.08 -27.06 -8.74
N ARG A 233 -12.08 -26.22 -9.04
CA ARG A 233 -12.19 -25.17 -10.07
C ARG A 233 -12.35 -25.77 -11.47
N ILE A 234 -11.60 -26.82 -11.80
CA ILE A 234 -11.74 -27.56 -13.06
C ILE A 234 -13.15 -28.14 -13.20
N HIS A 235 -13.71 -28.71 -12.13
CA HIS A 235 -15.07 -29.25 -12.14
C HIS A 235 -16.15 -28.17 -12.25
N ARG A 236 -15.95 -27.01 -11.61
CA ARG A 236 -16.92 -25.89 -11.63
C ARG A 236 -16.94 -25.15 -12.97
N ASN A 237 -15.82 -25.09 -13.68
CA ASN A 237 -15.70 -24.44 -15.00
C ASN A 237 -15.83 -25.41 -16.18
N ARG A 238 -16.11 -26.70 -15.94
CA ARG A 238 -16.42 -27.63 -17.03
C ARG A 238 -17.77 -27.22 -17.63
N PRO A 239 -17.85 -26.80 -18.90
CA PRO A 239 -19.14 -26.66 -19.55
C PRO A 239 -19.82 -28.03 -19.49
N PHE A 240 -21.03 -28.09 -18.93
CA PHE A 240 -21.84 -29.30 -18.97
C PHE A 240 -22.02 -29.66 -20.45
N ARG A 241 -21.24 -30.62 -20.95
CA ARG A 241 -21.58 -31.32 -22.19
C ARG A 241 -22.90 -32.03 -21.90
N ARG A 242 -24.01 -31.41 -22.29
CA ARG A 242 -25.26 -32.15 -22.49
C ARG A 242 -24.96 -33.11 -23.63
N VAL A 243 -24.75 -34.37 -23.28
CA VAL A 243 -24.74 -35.46 -24.25
C VAL A 243 -26.18 -35.59 -24.72
N GLN A 244 -26.42 -35.23 -25.98
CA GLN A 244 -27.64 -35.60 -26.70
C GLN A 244 -27.49 -37.02 -27.22
#